data_AF-A0A9P9TA89-F1
#
_entry.id   AF-A0A9P9TA89-F1
#
_cell.length_a   1.000
_cell.length_b   1.000
_cell.length_c   1.000
_cell.angle_alpha   90.00
_cell.angle_beta   90.00
_cell.angle_gamma   90.00
#
_symmetry.space_group_name_H-M   'P 1'
#
loop_
_entity.id
_entity.type
_entity.pdbx_description
1 polymer ?
#
loop_
_entity_poly.entity_id
_entity_poly.type
_entity_poly.pdbx_seq_one_letter_code
_entity_poly.pdbx_strand_id
1 'polypeptide(L)'
;MIEETPDPEKNSKRSSYVFDNAGEGPSNEKGENMSDQRLSAFLRSDRGSRNHSPQNSQGSNQSRELPRPSLHMLETPNDSSSPGQNSSADNTQPRREDLRASAEKILYTYLLPGSEREIIIPQSILNEVQDAIEGSEQRADPELFDPAKDYVFQAMERDAYPGFLQNKGLGNLVPQSMMLRLIIGLISFFTAMWASFILIFLDKSRTTRCWVILPFTLAIYLIFTHQYMLDPIIALLGYSEYTFFDFNKIREPFVRKTLNRRSITVLVMFLVLTTAVCCLFIFVPGKRL
;
A
#
# COMPACT_ATOMS: atom_id res chain seq x y z
N MET A 1 17.72 65.74 33.16
CA MET A 1 16.82 65.60 34.32
C MET A 1 16.02 64.33 34.10
N ILE A 2 16.35 63.24 34.83
CA ILE A 2 15.45 62.09 35.15
C ILE A 2 14.98 61.25 33.93
N GLU A 3 15.08 59.91 33.83
CA GLU A 3 15.57 58.84 34.71
C GLU A 3 16.00 57.60 33.86
N GLU A 4 16.58 56.60 34.51
CA GLU A 4 16.81 55.23 34.01
C GLU A 4 15.71 54.29 34.58
N THR A 5 15.49 53.02 34.22
CA THR A 5 16.09 51.98 33.35
C THR A 5 14.89 51.04 32.95
N PRO A 6 14.98 49.72 32.64
CA PRO A 6 15.98 48.92 31.90
C PRO A 6 15.39 48.07 30.73
N ASP A 7 16.23 47.79 29.71
CA ASP A 7 16.73 46.47 29.24
C ASP A 7 15.94 45.12 29.47
N PRO A 8 16.26 43.98 28.78
CA PRO A 8 17.26 43.77 27.71
C PRO A 8 16.87 42.75 26.57
N GLU A 9 17.87 42.40 25.74
CA GLU A 9 18.06 41.13 24.99
C GLU A 9 17.22 40.85 23.71
N LYS A 10 17.78 40.36 22.59
CA LYS A 10 19.12 39.79 22.33
C LYS A 10 19.68 40.13 20.94
N ASN A 11 20.99 40.42 20.92
CA ASN A 11 21.92 40.34 19.79
C ASN A 11 21.91 38.92 19.12
N SER A 12 22.45 38.66 17.93
CA SER A 12 23.25 39.48 16.99
C SER A 12 23.25 38.87 15.58
N LYS A 13 23.54 39.71 14.58
CA LYS A 13 24.03 39.32 13.24
C LYS A 13 25.35 38.51 13.35
N ARG A 14 25.65 37.63 12.38
CA ARG A 14 26.82 37.76 11.46
C ARG A 14 26.86 36.64 10.40
N SER A 15 27.22 37.02 9.18
CA SER A 15 27.46 36.17 8.00
C SER A 15 28.95 35.84 7.81
N SER A 16 29.25 34.76 7.07
CA SER A 16 30.40 34.73 6.14
C SER A 16 30.44 33.49 5.21
N TYR A 17 30.41 33.76 3.91
CA TYR A 17 31.22 33.21 2.79
C TYR A 17 31.68 31.73 2.72
N VAL A 18 31.49 31.13 1.53
CA VAL A 18 32.50 30.57 0.57
C VAL A 18 31.69 29.78 -0.50
N PHE A 19 31.51 30.24 -1.74
CA PHE A 19 32.38 30.27 -2.94
C PHE A 19 32.58 28.91 -3.70
N ASP A 20 32.00 28.89 -4.91
CA ASP A 20 32.43 28.26 -6.17
C ASP A 20 32.37 26.74 -6.51
N ASN A 21 31.61 26.52 -7.60
CA ASN A 21 31.98 25.83 -8.86
C ASN A 21 31.89 24.29 -8.97
N ALA A 22 30.85 23.81 -9.69
CA ALA A 22 30.98 22.91 -10.86
C ALA A 22 29.61 22.58 -11.51
N GLY A 23 29.53 22.64 -12.84
CA GLY A 23 28.61 21.81 -13.64
C GLY A 23 27.40 22.50 -14.29
N GLU A 24 27.55 22.94 -15.54
CA GLU A 24 26.41 23.13 -16.46
C GLU A 24 25.85 21.76 -16.90
N GLY A 25 24.52 21.66 -17.00
CA GLY A 25 23.77 20.50 -17.47
C GLY A 25 22.33 20.92 -17.85
N PRO A 26 21.69 20.28 -18.84
CA PRO A 26 20.63 20.95 -19.61
C PRO A 26 19.26 21.03 -18.93
N SER A 27 18.50 22.00 -19.41
CA SER A 27 17.13 22.35 -19.01
C SER A 27 16.06 21.30 -19.34
N ASN A 28 14.94 21.37 -18.58
CA ASN A 28 13.63 20.75 -18.78
C ASN A 28 13.45 19.26 -18.42
N GLU A 29 13.22 18.99 -17.13
CA GLU A 29 12.16 18.06 -16.70
C GLU A 29 11.33 18.66 -15.56
N LYS A 30 10.03 18.35 -15.53
CA LYS A 30 9.04 18.99 -14.65
C LYS A 30 8.94 18.32 -13.28
N GLY A 31 9.07 19.12 -12.22
CA GLY A 31 8.16 19.10 -11.05
C GLY A 31 8.28 17.96 -10.03
N GLU A 32 8.29 16.69 -10.43
CA GLU A 32 8.11 15.56 -9.50
C GLU A 32 9.41 15.09 -8.83
N ASN A 33 10.54 14.99 -9.54
CA ASN A 33 11.81 14.53 -8.96
C ASN A 33 12.31 15.40 -7.77
N MET A 34 11.85 16.66 -7.67
CA MET A 34 12.30 17.58 -6.63
C MET A 34 11.58 17.39 -5.28
N SER A 35 10.39 16.78 -5.23
CA SER A 35 9.80 16.34 -3.96
C SER A 35 10.54 15.16 -3.39
N ASP A 36 10.92 14.21 -4.25
CA ASP A 36 11.47 12.93 -3.83
C ASP A 36 12.94 13.05 -3.42
N GLN A 37 13.71 13.92 -4.07
CA GLN A 37 15.02 14.35 -3.55
C GLN A 37 14.92 15.06 -2.20
N ARG A 38 13.88 15.85 -1.95
CA ARG A 38 13.68 16.52 -0.65
C ARG A 38 13.24 15.56 0.45
N LEU A 39 12.35 14.62 0.15
CA LEU A 39 11.94 13.54 1.06
C LEU A 39 13.11 12.62 1.41
N SER A 40 13.89 12.19 0.41
CA SER A 40 15.08 11.36 0.64
C SER A 40 16.25 12.11 1.28
N ALA A 41 16.35 13.44 1.16
CA ALA A 41 17.27 14.26 1.96
C ALA A 41 16.80 14.37 3.43
N PHE A 42 15.50 14.61 3.66
CA PHE A 42 14.92 14.72 5.00
C PHE A 42 15.06 13.41 5.81
N LEU A 43 14.85 12.26 5.17
CA LEU A 43 15.08 10.94 5.78
C LEU A 43 16.56 10.61 6.04
N ARG A 44 17.49 11.29 5.35
CA ARG A 44 18.94 11.16 5.60
C ARG A 44 19.43 12.03 6.76
N SER A 45 18.80 13.18 7.02
CA SER A 45 19.24 14.10 8.09
C SER A 45 18.97 13.62 9.52
N ASP A 46 18.08 12.65 9.73
CA ASP A 46 17.59 12.25 11.06
C ASP A 46 18.33 11.03 11.68
N ARG A 47 19.37 10.49 11.03
CA ARG A 47 20.17 9.35 11.52
C ARG A 47 21.56 9.75 12.02
N GLY A 48 21.62 10.54 13.11
CA GLY A 48 22.87 11.12 13.57
C GLY A 48 23.02 11.46 15.06
N SER A 49 22.61 10.62 16.02
CA SER A 49 23.12 10.68 17.42
C SER A 49 22.67 9.52 18.35
N ARG A 50 23.65 8.77 18.89
CA ARG A 50 23.70 8.07 20.20
C ARG A 50 22.68 6.97 20.58
N ASN A 51 23.23 5.74 20.63
CA ASN A 51 23.34 4.81 21.78
C ASN A 51 22.13 4.31 22.62
N HIS A 52 22.27 3.02 22.98
CA HIS A 52 21.68 2.24 24.08
C HIS A 52 20.24 1.71 23.96
N SER A 53 20.16 0.39 23.73
CA SER A 53 19.03 -0.46 24.12
C SER A 53 19.01 -0.68 25.63
N PRO A 54 17.87 -0.49 26.32
CA PRO A 54 17.66 -1.02 27.66
C PRO A 54 16.94 -2.37 27.59
N GLN A 55 17.57 -3.39 28.15
CA GLN A 55 16.94 -4.67 28.47
C GLN A 55 16.20 -4.51 29.81
N ASN A 56 14.92 -4.88 29.90
CA ASN A 56 14.31 -5.73 30.95
C ASN A 56 12.78 -5.55 31.09
N SER A 57 12.13 -6.68 31.40
CA SER A 57 10.73 -6.97 31.78
C SER A 57 9.84 -5.90 32.43
N GLN A 58 8.52 -5.91 32.13
CA GLN A 58 7.48 -6.65 32.88
C GLN A 58 6.04 -6.36 32.37
N GLY A 59 5.26 -7.44 32.19
CA GLY A 59 3.82 -7.52 32.50
C GLY A 59 2.78 -6.64 31.78
N SER A 60 1.95 -7.27 30.93
CA SER A 60 0.49 -7.09 30.98
C SER A 60 -0.27 -8.25 30.32
N ASN A 61 -0.98 -9.04 31.12
CA ASN A 61 -1.96 -10.02 30.62
C ASN A 61 -3.19 -9.30 30.06
N GLN A 62 -3.61 -9.63 28.84
CA GLN A 62 -5.00 -9.96 28.45
C GLN A 62 -5.20 -9.87 26.93
N SER A 63 -5.27 -11.01 26.26
CA SER A 63 -5.85 -11.13 24.93
C SER A 63 -6.63 -12.43 24.84
N ARG A 64 -7.95 -12.33 24.68
CA ARG A 64 -8.86 -13.47 24.50
C ARG A 64 -8.48 -14.25 23.24
N GLU A 65 -8.14 -15.52 23.40
CA GLU A 65 -7.98 -16.42 22.27
C GLU A 65 -9.34 -16.72 21.61
N LEU A 66 -9.36 -16.62 20.28
CA LEU A 66 -10.42 -17.17 19.42
C LEU A 66 -9.86 -18.46 18.80
N PRO A 67 -10.59 -19.60 18.84
CA PRO A 67 -10.06 -20.86 18.31
C PRO A 67 -9.76 -20.79 16.81
N ARG A 68 -8.54 -21.17 16.41
CA ARG A 68 -8.22 -21.47 15.01
C ARG A 68 -8.85 -22.81 14.61
N PRO A 69 -9.41 -22.95 13.40
CA PRO A 69 -9.89 -24.24 12.92
C PRO A 69 -8.71 -25.16 12.57
N SER A 70 -8.68 -26.35 13.17
CA SER A 70 -7.73 -27.41 12.85
C SER A 70 -8.10 -28.07 11.52
N LEU A 71 -7.14 -28.12 10.59
CA LEU A 71 -7.30 -28.78 9.29
C LEU A 71 -7.29 -30.31 9.47
N HIS A 72 -8.40 -30.95 9.11
CA HIS A 72 -8.62 -32.37 9.30
C HIS A 72 -7.82 -33.17 8.25
N MET A 73 -6.76 -33.87 8.66
CA MET A 73 -6.12 -34.87 7.78
C MET A 73 -6.99 -36.12 7.69
N LEU A 74 -6.88 -36.79 6.54
CA LEU A 74 -7.60 -38.02 6.23
C LEU A 74 -6.82 -39.21 6.83
N GLU A 75 -7.50 -40.07 7.61
CA GLU A 75 -6.89 -41.29 8.16
C GLU A 75 -6.69 -42.35 7.06
N THR A 76 -5.48 -42.90 6.98
CA THR A 76 -5.18 -44.15 6.28
C THR A 76 -4.70 -45.15 7.33
N PRO A 77 -5.33 -46.33 7.48
CA PRO A 77 -5.02 -47.21 8.59
C PRO A 77 -3.78 -48.09 8.35
N ASN A 78 -3.01 -48.23 9.42
CA ASN A 78 -2.25 -49.43 9.78
C ASN A 78 -1.01 -49.79 8.92
N ASP A 79 0.17 -49.35 9.40
CA ASP A 79 1.24 -50.33 9.61
C ASP A 79 2.13 -49.98 10.82
N SER A 80 2.74 -51.00 11.43
CA SER A 80 3.19 -50.94 12.82
C SER A 80 4.70 -51.10 13.01
N SER A 81 5.36 -50.11 13.63
CA SER A 81 6.58 -50.27 14.47
C SER A 81 7.16 -48.93 14.96
N SER A 82 6.89 -48.55 16.22
CA SER A 82 7.69 -47.54 16.95
C SER A 82 7.40 -47.61 18.47
N PRO A 83 8.36 -48.06 19.30
CA PRO A 83 8.20 -48.03 20.76
C PRO A 83 8.60 -46.65 21.33
N GLY A 84 7.83 -46.13 22.30
CA GLY A 84 8.28 -45.04 23.17
C GLY A 84 7.55 -43.69 23.05
N GLN A 85 6.23 -43.67 23.17
CA GLN A 85 5.53 -42.44 23.60
C GLN A 85 5.82 -42.15 25.08
N ASN A 86 6.86 -41.36 25.36
CA ASN A 86 6.98 -40.63 26.62
C ASN A 86 6.68 -39.15 26.38
N SER A 87 5.38 -38.82 26.35
CA SER A 87 4.88 -37.45 26.31
C SER A 87 5.03 -36.80 27.69
N SER A 88 6.27 -36.47 28.07
CA SER A 88 6.58 -35.65 29.24
C SER A 88 6.68 -34.19 28.82
N ALA A 89 5.96 -33.31 29.52
CA ALA A 89 5.86 -31.91 29.16
C ALA A 89 7.18 -31.16 29.44
N ASP A 90 7.67 -30.44 28.43
CA ASP A 90 8.42 -29.20 28.66
C ASP A 90 8.10 -28.19 27.54
N ASN A 91 7.98 -26.93 27.91
CA ASN A 91 7.31 -25.91 27.11
C ASN A 91 8.22 -24.69 26.98
N THR A 92 9.22 -24.73 26.09
CA THR A 92 9.84 -23.50 25.52
C THR A 92 10.80 -23.69 24.34
N GLN A 93 11.37 -24.88 24.09
CA GLN A 93 12.37 -25.05 23.01
C GLN A 93 12.00 -26.17 22.02
N PRO A 94 12.04 -25.90 20.69
CA PRO A 94 11.90 -26.94 19.67
C PRO A 94 13.10 -27.89 19.70
N ARG A 95 12.90 -29.15 19.31
CA ARG A 95 13.97 -30.16 19.31
C ARG A 95 15.00 -29.83 18.22
N ARG A 96 16.25 -30.26 18.40
CA ARG A 96 17.34 -29.96 17.46
C ARG A 96 17.09 -30.57 16.08
N GLU A 97 16.44 -31.72 16.06
CA GLU A 97 16.02 -32.45 14.85
C GLU A 97 14.92 -31.68 14.10
N ASP A 98 13.93 -31.14 14.82
CA ASP A 98 12.85 -30.33 14.26
C ASP A 98 13.39 -28.99 13.70
N LEU A 99 14.32 -28.35 14.42
CA LEU A 99 15.03 -27.15 13.96
C LEU A 99 15.79 -27.43 12.67
N ARG A 100 16.57 -28.51 12.62
CA ARG A 100 17.33 -28.92 11.43
C ARG A 100 16.41 -29.15 10.23
N ALA A 101 15.36 -29.95 10.40
CA ALA A 101 14.39 -30.21 9.33
C ALA A 101 13.72 -28.91 8.84
N SER A 102 13.51 -27.93 9.73
CA SER A 102 12.98 -26.61 9.35
C SER A 102 14.00 -25.76 8.58
N ALA A 103 15.29 -25.80 8.96
CA ALA A 103 16.37 -25.07 8.29
C ALA A 103 16.65 -25.62 6.88
N GLU A 104 16.77 -26.95 6.75
CA GLU A 104 16.88 -27.65 5.47
C GLU A 104 15.68 -27.32 4.56
N LYS A 105 14.45 -27.33 5.10
CA LYS A 105 13.25 -26.94 4.34
C LYS A 105 13.30 -25.48 3.85
N ILE A 106 13.79 -24.55 4.66
CA ILE A 106 13.94 -23.13 4.24
C ILE A 106 14.97 -23.02 3.11
N LEU A 107 16.10 -23.72 3.23
CA LEU A 107 17.15 -23.79 2.20
C LEU A 107 16.61 -24.32 0.86
N TYR A 108 15.95 -25.49 0.87
CA TYR A 108 15.42 -26.14 -0.34
C TYR A 108 14.20 -25.44 -0.96
N THR A 109 13.34 -24.77 -0.18
CA THR A 109 12.15 -24.09 -0.71
C THR A 109 12.44 -22.67 -1.23
N TYR A 110 13.35 -21.93 -0.60
CA TYR A 110 13.52 -20.49 -0.85
C TYR A 110 14.92 -20.06 -1.31
N LEU A 111 15.98 -20.73 -0.89
CA LEU A 111 17.35 -20.24 -1.10
C LEU A 111 18.04 -20.87 -2.30
N LEU A 112 17.85 -22.17 -2.53
CA LEU A 112 18.58 -22.86 -3.59
C LEU A 112 18.12 -22.44 -5.01
N PRO A 113 19.04 -22.33 -5.99
CA PRO A 113 18.72 -22.01 -7.36
C PRO A 113 17.74 -23.02 -7.99
N GLY A 114 16.68 -22.53 -8.63
CA GLY A 114 15.62 -23.36 -9.21
C GLY A 114 14.61 -23.91 -8.19
N SER A 115 14.63 -23.45 -6.93
CA SER A 115 13.61 -23.79 -5.94
C SER A 115 12.24 -23.18 -6.28
N GLU A 116 11.16 -23.78 -5.77
CA GLU A 116 9.78 -23.37 -6.10
C GLU A 116 9.45 -21.92 -5.75
N ARG A 117 10.20 -21.31 -4.83
CA ARG A 117 10.00 -19.95 -4.32
C ARG A 117 11.34 -19.23 -4.12
N GLU A 118 12.27 -19.45 -5.05
CA GLU A 118 13.61 -18.85 -5.04
C GLU A 118 13.57 -17.34 -4.76
N ILE A 119 14.24 -16.91 -3.69
CA ILE A 119 14.44 -15.50 -3.35
C ILE A 119 15.83 -15.03 -3.83
N ILE A 120 15.85 -13.92 -4.57
CA ILE A 120 17.08 -13.38 -5.15
C ILE A 120 17.89 -12.67 -4.08
N ILE A 121 18.90 -13.35 -3.52
CA ILE A 121 19.85 -12.80 -2.54
C ILE A 121 21.30 -12.86 -3.04
N PRO A 122 22.25 -12.08 -2.46
CA PRO A 122 23.66 -12.13 -2.84
C PRO A 122 24.26 -13.52 -2.58
N GLN A 123 24.98 -14.05 -3.57
CA GLN A 123 25.58 -15.39 -3.52
C GLN A 123 26.52 -15.60 -2.31
N SER A 124 27.13 -14.54 -1.78
CA SER A 124 27.94 -14.62 -0.56
C SER A 124 27.15 -15.08 0.67
N ILE A 125 25.94 -14.54 0.84
CA ILE A 125 25.05 -14.91 1.96
C ILE A 125 24.46 -16.30 1.72
N LEU A 126 24.14 -16.60 0.46
CA LEU A 126 23.57 -17.89 0.06
C LEU A 126 24.54 -19.04 0.35
N ASN A 127 25.81 -18.89 -0.04
CA ASN A 127 26.87 -19.85 0.24
C ASN A 127 27.13 -20.00 1.74
N GLU A 128 27.16 -18.90 2.50
CA GLU A 128 27.35 -18.94 3.96
C GLU A 128 26.25 -19.75 4.67
N VAL A 129 24.99 -19.57 4.26
CA VAL A 129 23.86 -20.35 4.80
C VAL A 129 23.90 -21.81 4.33
N GLN A 130 24.26 -22.07 3.07
CA GLN A 130 24.36 -23.43 2.54
C GLN A 130 25.50 -24.22 3.22
N ASP A 131 26.71 -23.65 3.30
CA ASP A 131 27.87 -24.27 3.95
C ASP A 131 27.62 -24.53 5.45
N ALA A 132 26.86 -23.66 6.13
CA ALA A 132 26.50 -23.87 7.53
C ALA A 132 25.49 -25.01 7.75
N ILE A 133 24.55 -25.24 6.83
CA ILE A 133 23.51 -26.28 6.92
C ILE A 133 24.01 -27.63 6.39
N GLU A 134 24.59 -27.64 5.18
CA GLU A 134 25.02 -28.86 4.48
C GLU A 134 26.46 -29.28 4.84
N GLY A 135 27.29 -28.36 5.34
CA GLY A 135 28.68 -28.62 5.74
C GLY A 135 28.83 -29.36 7.08
N SER A 136 30.05 -29.36 7.61
CA SER A 136 30.43 -30.18 8.77
C SER A 136 29.80 -29.77 10.10
N GLU A 137 29.39 -28.51 10.26
CA GLU A 137 28.79 -28.02 11.52
C GLU A 137 27.30 -28.34 11.66
N GLN A 138 26.59 -28.54 10.54
CA GLN A 138 25.16 -28.88 10.48
C GLN A 138 24.32 -27.96 11.39
N ARG A 139 24.55 -26.66 11.22
CA ARG A 139 24.06 -25.60 12.09
C ARG A 139 22.62 -25.23 11.69
N ALA A 140 21.72 -25.25 12.68
CA ALA A 140 20.29 -25.02 12.50
C ALA A 140 19.75 -23.90 13.43
N ASP A 141 20.64 -23.01 13.87
CA ASP A 141 20.27 -21.89 14.74
C ASP A 141 19.52 -20.82 13.92
N PRO A 142 18.44 -20.20 14.46
CA PRO A 142 17.67 -19.20 13.71
C PRO A 142 18.48 -17.98 13.23
N GLU A 143 19.52 -17.61 13.99
CA GLU A 143 20.44 -16.50 13.70
C GLU A 143 21.19 -16.68 12.37
N LEU A 144 21.36 -17.92 11.89
CA LEU A 144 22.00 -18.19 10.60
C LEU A 144 21.31 -17.48 9.44
N PHE A 145 19.99 -17.30 9.53
CA PHE A 145 19.21 -16.64 8.50
C PHE A 145 19.17 -15.12 8.63
N ASP A 146 19.79 -14.51 9.66
CA ASP A 146 19.69 -13.06 9.89
C ASP A 146 20.23 -12.21 8.72
N PRO A 147 21.41 -12.50 8.11
CA PRO A 147 21.88 -11.73 6.95
C PRO A 147 20.95 -11.84 5.74
N ALA A 148 20.41 -13.03 5.48
CA ALA A 148 19.46 -13.28 4.38
C ALA A 148 18.12 -12.57 4.64
N LYS A 149 17.60 -12.68 5.86
CA LYS A 149 16.38 -12.03 6.34
C LYS A 149 16.49 -10.52 6.20
N ASP A 150 17.56 -9.91 6.72
CA ASP A 150 17.75 -8.46 6.68
C ASP A 150 17.87 -7.93 5.24
N TYR A 151 18.58 -8.64 4.36
CA TYR A 151 18.61 -8.33 2.93
C TYR A 151 17.21 -8.40 2.30
N VAL A 152 16.44 -9.46 2.56
CA VAL A 152 15.07 -9.61 2.03
C VAL A 152 14.14 -8.53 2.55
N PHE A 153 14.21 -8.17 3.85
CA PHE A 153 13.43 -7.07 4.41
C PHE A 153 13.78 -5.75 3.73
N GLN A 154 15.06 -5.44 3.53
CA GLN A 154 15.50 -4.22 2.85
C GLN A 154 15.05 -4.20 1.37
N ALA A 155 15.12 -5.33 0.66
CA ALA A 155 14.64 -5.45 -0.71
C ALA A 155 13.10 -5.29 -0.78
N MET A 156 12.35 -5.90 0.13
CA MET A 156 10.89 -5.73 0.21
C MET A 156 10.50 -4.28 0.54
N GLU A 157 11.18 -3.63 1.49
CA GLU A 157 10.91 -2.23 1.86
C GLU A 157 11.19 -1.27 0.70
N ARG A 158 12.26 -1.52 -0.06
CA ARG A 158 12.64 -0.69 -1.22
C ARG A 158 11.75 -0.93 -2.44
N ASP A 159 11.46 -2.18 -2.77
CA ASP A 159 10.92 -2.55 -4.09
C ASP A 159 9.44 -2.94 -4.06
N ALA A 160 9.00 -3.71 -3.05
CA ALA A 160 7.64 -4.23 -2.98
C ALA A 160 6.67 -3.32 -2.18
N TYR A 161 7.15 -2.74 -1.08
CA TYR A 161 6.34 -1.96 -0.15
C TYR A 161 5.76 -0.67 -0.75
N PRO A 162 6.48 0.11 -1.60
CA PRO A 162 5.90 1.28 -2.25
C PRO A 162 4.74 0.91 -3.17
N GLY A 163 4.88 -0.17 -3.96
CA GLY A 163 3.83 -0.69 -4.83
C GLY A 163 2.62 -1.23 -4.05
N PHE A 164 2.85 -1.89 -2.91
CA PHE A 164 1.79 -2.30 -1.99
C PHE A 164 1.01 -1.10 -1.43
N LEU A 165 1.70 -0.05 -0.98
CA LEU A 165 1.05 1.17 -0.49
C LEU A 165 0.27 1.90 -1.57
N GLN A 166 0.78 1.96 -2.81
CA GLN A 166 0.03 2.55 -3.93
C GLN A 166 -1.24 1.74 -4.25
N ASN A 167 -1.13 0.41 -4.38
CA ASN A 167 -2.24 -0.43 -4.83
C ASN A 167 -3.28 -0.74 -3.74
N LYS A 168 -2.89 -0.80 -2.45
CA LYS A 168 -3.78 -1.16 -1.32
C LYS A 168 -3.87 -0.12 -0.21
N GLY A 169 -2.90 0.78 -0.09
CA GLY A 169 -2.94 1.92 0.83
C GLY A 169 -3.59 3.18 0.23
N LEU A 170 -3.57 3.32 -1.09
CA LEU A 170 -4.05 4.49 -1.83
C LEU A 170 -5.16 4.15 -2.86
N GLY A 171 -5.29 2.91 -3.31
CA GLY A 171 -6.41 2.45 -4.14
C GLY A 171 -7.32 1.47 -3.40
N ASN A 172 -8.53 1.25 -3.93
CA ASN A 172 -9.40 0.15 -3.50
C ASN A 172 -9.97 -0.69 -4.67
N LEU A 173 -9.42 -0.51 -5.88
CA LEU A 173 -9.83 -1.18 -7.10
C LEU A 173 -8.69 -1.99 -7.72
N VAL A 174 -9.03 -3.04 -8.46
CA VAL A 174 -8.09 -3.83 -9.26
C VAL A 174 -7.94 -3.19 -10.65
N PRO A 175 -6.75 -3.20 -11.29
CA PRO A 175 -6.56 -2.57 -12.61
C PRO A 175 -7.55 -3.02 -13.70
N GLN A 176 -7.97 -4.28 -13.70
CA GLN A 176 -9.00 -4.82 -14.61
C GLN A 176 -10.36 -4.12 -14.43
N SER A 177 -10.79 -3.94 -13.18
CA SER A 177 -12.03 -3.25 -12.82
C SER A 177 -11.97 -1.77 -13.21
N MET A 178 -10.84 -1.10 -12.97
CA MET A 178 -10.62 0.28 -13.41
C MET A 178 -10.77 0.44 -14.93
N MET A 179 -10.15 -0.44 -15.72
CA MET A 179 -10.24 -0.37 -17.19
C MET A 179 -11.67 -0.60 -17.69
N LEU A 180 -12.39 -1.56 -17.12
CA LEU A 180 -13.80 -1.79 -17.44
C LEU A 180 -14.68 -0.56 -17.11
N ARG A 181 -14.48 0.02 -15.92
CA ARG A 181 -15.16 1.25 -15.48
C ARG A 181 -14.88 2.41 -16.43
N LEU A 182 -13.63 2.60 -16.88
CA LEU A 182 -13.30 3.63 -17.86
C LEU A 182 -14.04 3.43 -19.18
N ILE A 183 -14.03 2.23 -19.75
CA ILE A 183 -14.69 1.92 -21.03
C ILE A 183 -16.20 2.19 -20.94
N ILE A 184 -16.86 1.66 -19.91
CA ILE A 184 -18.30 1.88 -19.68
C ILE A 184 -18.58 3.37 -19.42
N GLY A 185 -17.73 4.05 -18.65
CA GLY A 185 -17.84 5.48 -18.36
C GLY A 185 -17.76 6.35 -19.61
N LEU A 186 -16.82 6.07 -20.51
CA LEU A 186 -16.66 6.79 -21.79
C LEU A 186 -17.85 6.53 -22.75
N ILE A 187 -18.33 5.29 -22.84
CA ILE A 187 -19.53 4.96 -23.65
C ILE A 187 -20.78 5.64 -23.08
N SER A 188 -20.95 5.61 -21.75
CA SER A 188 -22.04 6.32 -21.06
C SER A 188 -21.93 7.84 -21.25
N PHE A 189 -20.71 8.40 -21.24
CA PHE A 189 -20.51 9.83 -21.45
C PHE A 189 -20.90 10.25 -22.87
N PHE A 190 -20.44 9.49 -23.87
CA PHE A 190 -20.76 9.76 -25.27
C PHE A 190 -22.26 9.67 -25.54
N THR A 191 -22.93 8.62 -25.02
CA THR A 191 -24.39 8.46 -25.18
C THR A 191 -25.18 9.53 -24.41
N ALA A 192 -24.73 9.95 -23.22
CA ALA A 192 -25.31 11.07 -22.48
C ALA A 192 -25.25 12.39 -23.27
N MET A 193 -24.06 12.73 -23.79
CA MET A 193 -23.85 13.92 -24.63
C MET A 193 -24.73 13.90 -25.89
N TRP A 194 -24.73 12.77 -26.61
CA TRP A 194 -25.53 12.59 -27.82
C TRP A 194 -27.04 12.73 -27.55
N ALA A 195 -27.55 12.06 -26.52
CA ALA A 195 -28.96 12.18 -26.11
C ALA A 195 -29.31 13.62 -25.67
N SER A 196 -28.39 14.32 -24.99
CA SER A 196 -28.57 15.72 -24.60
C SER A 196 -28.79 16.61 -25.82
N PHE A 197 -27.93 16.50 -26.84
CA PHE A 197 -28.04 17.29 -28.06
C PHE A 197 -29.33 16.99 -28.81
N ILE A 198 -29.75 15.73 -28.92
CA ILE A 198 -31.04 15.36 -29.51
C ILE A 198 -32.19 16.06 -28.76
N LEU A 199 -32.22 16.03 -27.42
CA LEU A 199 -33.30 16.67 -26.65
C LEU A 199 -33.31 18.20 -26.74
N ILE A 200 -32.14 18.83 -26.93
CA ILE A 200 -32.00 20.27 -27.18
C ILE A 200 -32.47 20.63 -28.59
N PHE A 201 -32.08 19.86 -29.61
CA PHE A 201 -32.43 20.11 -31.02
C PHE A 201 -33.87 19.69 -31.38
N LEU A 202 -34.50 18.80 -30.62
CA LEU A 202 -35.96 18.54 -30.70
C LEU A 202 -36.78 19.54 -29.87
N ASP A 203 -36.13 20.52 -29.25
CA ASP A 203 -36.72 21.49 -28.31
C ASP A 203 -37.66 20.86 -27.27
N LYS A 204 -37.22 19.76 -26.65
CA LYS A 204 -38.00 19.11 -25.58
C LYS A 204 -37.99 19.95 -24.31
N SER A 205 -39.05 19.83 -23.50
CA SER A 205 -39.18 20.58 -22.25
C SER A 205 -38.06 20.24 -21.25
N ARG A 206 -37.76 21.17 -20.35
CA ARG A 206 -36.72 21.00 -19.32
C ARG A 206 -36.95 19.74 -18.48
N THR A 207 -38.21 19.41 -18.17
CA THR A 207 -38.59 18.18 -17.45
C THR A 207 -38.16 16.91 -18.17
N THR A 208 -38.26 16.87 -19.51
CA THR A 208 -37.74 15.74 -20.29
C THR A 208 -36.21 15.72 -20.29
N ARG A 209 -35.55 16.88 -20.34
CA ARG A 209 -34.08 16.99 -20.27
C ARG A 209 -33.50 16.57 -18.91
N CYS A 210 -34.26 16.66 -17.81
CA CYS A 210 -33.82 16.18 -16.49
C CYS A 210 -33.46 14.68 -16.48
N TRP A 211 -34.01 13.84 -17.37
CA TRP A 211 -33.67 12.42 -17.43
C TRP A 211 -32.22 12.14 -17.83
N VAL A 212 -31.54 13.11 -18.46
CA VAL A 212 -30.12 13.03 -18.81
C VAL A 212 -29.21 13.03 -17.58
N ILE A 213 -29.73 13.41 -16.40
CA ILE A 213 -28.98 13.29 -15.13
C ILE A 213 -28.48 11.86 -14.91
N LEU A 214 -29.28 10.83 -15.23
CA LEU A 214 -28.90 9.43 -14.99
C LEU A 214 -27.69 8.94 -15.82
N PRO A 215 -27.64 9.09 -17.16
CA PRO A 215 -26.47 8.67 -17.92
C PRO A 215 -25.24 9.56 -17.65
N PHE A 216 -25.41 10.84 -17.28
CA PHE A 216 -24.28 11.69 -16.85
C PHE A 216 -23.73 11.31 -15.48
N THR A 217 -24.58 11.05 -14.46
CA THR A 217 -24.11 10.61 -13.14
C THR A 217 -23.35 9.30 -13.26
N LEU A 218 -23.87 8.32 -14.02
CA LEU A 218 -23.19 7.05 -14.26
C LEU A 218 -21.84 7.24 -14.96
N ALA A 219 -21.81 8.03 -16.04
CA ALA A 219 -20.60 8.30 -16.81
C ALA A 219 -19.49 8.95 -15.97
N ILE A 220 -19.83 10.07 -15.32
CA ILE A 220 -18.86 10.87 -14.56
C ILE A 220 -18.41 10.11 -13.32
N TYR A 221 -19.29 9.35 -12.67
CA TYR A 221 -18.93 8.47 -11.55
C TYR A 221 -17.86 7.46 -11.98
N LEU A 222 -18.11 6.70 -13.04
CA LEU A 222 -17.20 5.66 -13.51
C LEU A 222 -15.84 6.24 -13.93
N ILE A 223 -15.82 7.35 -14.67
CA ILE A 223 -14.60 8.07 -15.05
C ILE A 223 -13.83 8.55 -13.80
N PHE A 224 -14.52 9.07 -12.78
CA PHE A 224 -13.88 9.46 -11.52
C PHE A 224 -13.29 8.25 -10.77
N THR A 225 -14.00 7.11 -10.73
CA THR A 225 -13.46 5.91 -10.06
C THR A 225 -12.20 5.38 -10.74
N HIS A 226 -12.09 5.50 -12.06
CA HIS A 226 -10.84 5.24 -12.79
C HIS A 226 -9.77 6.27 -12.44
N GLN A 227 -10.05 7.57 -12.62
CA GLN A 227 -9.07 8.66 -12.49
C GLN A 227 -8.42 8.75 -11.11
N TYR A 228 -9.15 8.40 -10.05
CA TYR A 228 -8.65 8.42 -8.67
C TYR A 228 -8.24 7.04 -8.12
N MET A 229 -8.29 5.99 -8.94
CA MET A 229 -8.04 4.57 -8.56
C MET A 229 -8.89 4.10 -7.36
N LEU A 230 -10.07 4.68 -7.19
CA LEU A 230 -10.86 4.64 -5.97
C LEU A 230 -12.36 4.67 -6.28
N ASP A 231 -13.07 3.62 -5.89
CA ASP A 231 -14.53 3.65 -5.78
C ASP A 231 -14.93 4.25 -4.43
N PRO A 232 -15.51 5.47 -4.40
CA PRO A 232 -15.77 6.16 -3.15
C PRO A 232 -16.87 5.49 -2.33
N ILE A 233 -17.86 4.83 -2.95
CA ILE A 233 -18.97 4.18 -2.25
C ILE A 233 -18.45 2.91 -1.55
N ILE A 234 -17.75 2.05 -2.28
CA ILE A 234 -17.20 0.79 -1.76
C ILE A 234 -16.15 1.06 -0.66
N ALA A 235 -15.32 2.09 -0.84
CA ALA A 235 -14.35 2.52 0.16
C ALA A 235 -15.02 3.02 1.46
N LEU A 236 -16.08 3.83 1.36
CA LEU A 236 -16.83 4.33 2.54
C LEU A 236 -17.52 3.19 3.31
N LEU A 237 -18.02 2.17 2.61
CA LEU A 237 -18.53 0.93 3.21
C LEU A 237 -17.42 0.11 3.90
N GLY A 238 -16.15 0.42 3.67
CA GLY A 238 -14.99 -0.23 4.30
C GLY A 238 -14.47 -1.44 3.54
N TYR A 239 -14.72 -1.53 2.23
CA TYR A 239 -14.27 -2.63 1.38
C TYR A 239 -13.25 -2.17 0.32
N SER A 240 -12.42 -3.12 -0.10
CA SER A 240 -11.49 -3.01 -1.23
C SER A 240 -11.64 -4.23 -2.11
N GLU A 241 -11.59 -4.02 -3.41
CA GLU A 241 -11.49 -5.09 -4.38
C GLU A 241 -10.13 -5.82 -4.21
N TYR A 242 -10.16 -7.15 -4.27
CA TYR A 242 -8.99 -8.01 -4.11
C TYR A 242 -8.61 -8.66 -5.44
N THR A 243 -9.55 -9.38 -6.04
CA THR A 243 -9.58 -9.79 -7.45
C THR A 243 -10.84 -9.20 -8.10
N PHE A 244 -10.97 -9.32 -9.42
CA PHE A 244 -12.11 -8.76 -10.18
C PHE A 244 -13.46 -9.22 -9.61
N PHE A 245 -14.26 -8.27 -9.11
CA PHE A 245 -15.53 -8.48 -8.38
C PHE A 245 -15.46 -9.24 -7.02
N ASP A 246 -14.28 -9.52 -6.46
CA ASP A 246 -14.12 -10.02 -5.10
C ASP A 246 -13.74 -8.90 -4.13
N PHE A 247 -14.46 -8.78 -3.01
CA PHE A 247 -14.37 -7.65 -2.09
C PHE A 247 -13.95 -8.06 -0.69
N ASN A 248 -12.74 -7.64 -0.29
CA ASN A 248 -12.20 -7.84 1.03
C ASN A 248 -12.39 -6.61 1.94
N LYS A 249 -12.70 -6.87 3.21
CA LYS A 249 -12.88 -5.82 4.22
C LYS A 249 -11.53 -5.19 4.60
N ILE A 250 -11.46 -3.87 4.58
CA ILE A 250 -10.28 -3.11 5.00
C ILE A 250 -10.14 -3.26 6.53
N ARG A 251 -9.11 -3.99 6.97
CA ARG A 251 -8.81 -4.22 8.39
C ARG A 251 -8.00 -3.07 8.99
N GLU A 252 -7.05 -2.53 8.24
CA GLU A 252 -6.13 -1.51 8.73
C GLU A 252 -6.82 -0.15 8.95
N PRO A 253 -6.81 0.40 10.19
CA PRO A 253 -7.53 1.63 10.50
C PRO A 253 -6.90 2.86 9.82
N PHE A 254 -5.57 2.86 9.64
CA PHE A 254 -4.86 3.90 8.91
C PHE A 254 -5.30 3.97 7.44
N VAL A 255 -5.28 2.83 6.75
CA VAL A 255 -5.73 2.71 5.35
C VAL A 255 -7.19 3.15 5.24
N ARG A 256 -8.08 2.66 6.12
CA ARG A 256 -9.50 3.05 6.12
C ARG A 256 -9.71 4.56 6.30
N LYS A 257 -8.96 5.20 7.20
CA LYS A 257 -9.05 6.66 7.43
C LYS A 257 -8.59 7.45 6.20
N THR A 258 -7.50 7.02 5.57
CA THR A 258 -6.95 7.64 4.34
C THR A 258 -7.91 7.48 3.15
N LEU A 259 -8.41 6.27 2.91
CA LEU A 259 -9.40 6.00 1.86
C LEU A 259 -10.67 6.81 2.10
N ASN A 260 -11.29 6.77 3.29
CA ASN A 260 -12.51 7.52 3.57
C ASN A 260 -12.36 9.04 3.30
N ARG A 261 -11.24 9.65 3.70
CA ARG A 261 -10.98 11.07 3.44
C ARG A 261 -10.89 11.37 1.94
N ARG A 262 -10.22 10.50 1.16
CA ARG A 262 -10.14 10.61 -0.30
C ARG A 262 -11.51 10.37 -0.96
N SER A 263 -12.25 9.36 -0.52
CA SER A 263 -13.59 9.06 -1.03
C SER A 263 -14.55 10.23 -0.87
N ILE A 264 -14.57 10.90 0.29
CA ILE A 264 -15.37 12.11 0.50
C ILE A 264 -14.95 13.21 -0.47
N THR A 265 -13.64 13.44 -0.62
CA THR A 265 -13.09 14.46 -1.54
C THR A 265 -13.49 14.19 -2.99
N VAL A 266 -13.33 12.95 -3.45
CA VAL A 266 -13.69 12.49 -4.81
C VAL A 266 -15.20 12.58 -5.02
N LEU A 267 -16.02 12.19 -4.04
CA LEU A 267 -17.48 12.23 -4.12
C LEU A 267 -18.00 13.68 -4.20
N VAL A 268 -17.43 14.61 -3.44
CA VAL A 268 -17.74 16.05 -3.55
C VAL A 268 -17.39 16.60 -4.93
N MET A 269 -16.19 16.30 -5.45
CA MET A 269 -15.77 16.74 -6.78
C MET A 269 -16.64 16.14 -7.90
N PHE A 270 -17.01 14.86 -7.77
CA PHE A 270 -17.96 14.16 -8.65
C PHE A 270 -19.32 14.85 -8.67
N LEU A 271 -19.90 15.15 -7.49
CA LEU A 271 -21.20 15.82 -7.41
C LEU A 271 -21.15 17.21 -8.03
N VAL A 272 -20.15 18.03 -7.70
CA VAL A 272 -19.99 19.39 -8.24
C VAL A 272 -19.91 19.37 -9.76
N LEU A 273 -19.05 18.51 -10.35
CA LEU A 273 -18.92 18.41 -11.80
C LEU A 273 -20.21 17.89 -12.46
N THR A 274 -20.83 16.86 -11.88
CA THR A 274 -22.06 16.27 -12.41
C THR A 274 -23.21 17.26 -12.40
N THR A 275 -23.39 18.00 -11.31
CA THR A 275 -24.39 19.07 -11.23
C THR A 275 -24.10 20.16 -12.27
N ALA A 276 -22.85 20.62 -12.42
CA ALA A 276 -22.49 21.63 -13.40
C ALA A 276 -22.81 21.20 -14.84
N VAL A 277 -22.43 19.97 -15.23
CA VAL A 277 -22.72 19.40 -16.55
C VAL A 277 -24.23 19.25 -16.77
N CYS A 278 -24.97 18.73 -15.80
CA CYS A 278 -26.43 18.58 -15.90
C CYS A 278 -27.13 19.94 -16.02
N CYS A 279 -26.72 20.95 -15.23
CA CYS A 279 -27.26 22.31 -15.33
C CYS A 279 -27.05 22.92 -16.72
N LEU A 280 -25.88 22.74 -17.33
CA LEU A 280 -25.63 23.19 -18.71
C LEU A 280 -26.66 22.59 -19.69
N PHE A 281 -26.79 21.26 -19.74
CA PHE A 281 -27.67 20.61 -20.72
C PHE A 281 -29.17 20.77 -20.44
N ILE A 282 -29.58 20.99 -19.18
CA ILE A 282 -30.99 21.21 -18.81
C ILE A 282 -31.43 22.66 -19.08
N PHE A 283 -30.59 23.65 -18.78
CA PHE A 283 -30.96 25.07 -18.86
C PHE A 283 -30.63 25.77 -20.18
N VAL A 284 -29.74 25.21 -21.02
CA VAL A 284 -29.48 25.73 -22.38
C VAL A 284 -30.81 25.84 -23.16
N PRO A 285 -31.10 26.99 -23.79
CA PRO A 285 -32.31 27.14 -24.61
C PRO A 285 -32.28 26.16 -25.77
N GLY A 286 -33.41 25.47 -26.00
CA GLY A 286 -33.55 24.66 -27.20
C GLY A 286 -33.74 25.55 -28.42
N LYS A 287 -33.35 25.01 -29.58
CA LYS A 287 -33.75 25.52 -30.88
C LYS A 287 -34.01 24.33 -31.77
N ARG A 288 -35.21 24.25 -32.32
CA ARG A 288 -35.53 23.23 -33.32
C ARG A 288 -34.72 23.49 -34.58
N LEU A 289 -33.89 22.52 -34.95
CA LEU A 289 -33.20 22.44 -36.25
C LEU A 289 -34.15 21.89 -37.33
#